data_AF-A0AAD7Z3A2-F1
#
_entry.id   AF-A0AAD7Z3A2-F1
#
_cell.length_a   1.000
_cell.length_b   1.000
_cell.length_c   1.000
_cell.angle_alpha   90.00
_cell.angle_beta   90.00
_cell.angle_gamma   90.00
#
_symmetry.space_group_name_H-M   'P 1'
#
loop_
_entity.id
_entity.type
_entity.pdbx_description
1 polymer ?
#
loop_
_entity_poly.entity_id
_entity_poly.type
_entity_poly.pdbx_seq_one_letter_code
_entity_poly.pdbx_strand_id
1 'polypeptide(L)' 'SIVGVCLCSEEYRREYRRGILRDCENDYYSLSHEVVVVGYGTDEKTKQDYWLVKNSMGTTYGENGYIR' A
#
# COMPACT_ATOMS: atom_id res chain seq x y z
N SER A 1 5.16 15.40 8.18
CA SER A 1 6.23 14.40 8.27
C SER A 1 6.01 13.35 7.20
N ILE A 2 7.06 12.88 6.54
CA ILE A 2 7.00 11.81 5.53
C ILE A 2 7.63 10.58 6.19
N VAL A 3 6.92 9.44 6.21
CA VAL A 3 7.43 8.19 6.80
C VAL A 3 7.68 7.20 5.66
N GLY A 4 8.95 6.83 5.47
CA GLY A 4 9.34 5.74 4.57
C GLY A 4 9.02 4.40 5.23
N VAL A 5 8.41 3.48 4.48
CA VAL A 5 7.99 2.16 4.97
C VAL A 5 8.33 1.12 3.92
N CYS A 6 8.68 -0.09 4.34
CA CYS A 6 8.84 -1.24 3.44
C CYS A 6 7.54 -2.07 3.40
N LEU A 7 7.13 -2.48 2.21
CA LEU A 7 6.02 -3.41 1.99
C LEU A 7 6.53 -4.75 1.42
N CYS A 8 5.83 -5.85 1.69
CA CYS A 8 6.10 -7.19 1.12
C CYS A 8 5.84 -7.19 -0.39
N SER A 9 6.85 -7.31 -1.24
CA SER A 9 6.71 -6.99 -2.66
C SER A 9 6.06 -8.07 -3.53
N GLU A 10 6.07 -9.34 -3.15
CA GLU A 10 5.95 -10.40 -4.17
C GLU A 10 4.55 -10.52 -4.79
N GLU A 11 3.49 -10.34 -4.01
CA GLU A 11 2.11 -10.61 -4.48
C GLU A 11 1.38 -9.34 -4.94
N TYR A 12 1.40 -8.25 -4.15
CA TYR A 12 0.64 -7.04 -4.50
C TYR A 12 1.20 -6.29 -5.73
N ARG A 13 2.51 -6.42 -6.01
CA ARG A 13 3.18 -5.69 -7.09
C ARG A 13 2.64 -6.04 -8.49
N ARG A 14 2.02 -7.21 -8.66
CA ARG A 14 1.39 -7.62 -9.92
C ARG A 14 -0.13 -7.43 -9.92
N GLU A 15 -0.77 -7.58 -8.76
CA GLU A 15 -2.22 -7.78 -8.70
C GLU A 15 -3.00 -6.59 -8.12
N TYR A 16 -2.36 -5.71 -7.36
CA TYR A 16 -3.09 -4.61 -6.72
C TYR A 16 -3.61 -3.59 -7.73
N ARG A 17 -4.93 -3.39 -7.72
CA ARG A 17 -5.64 -2.41 -8.55
C ARG A 17 -6.46 -1.42 -7.73
N ARG A 18 -7.08 -1.87 -6.63
CA ARG A 18 -7.96 -1.04 -5.78
C ARG A 18 -8.25 -1.72 -4.44
N GLY A 19 -8.75 -0.95 -3.48
CA GLY A 19 -9.17 -1.43 -2.16
C GLY A 19 -8.08 -1.30 -1.10
N ILE A 20 -8.35 -1.82 0.09
CA ILE A 20 -7.39 -1.82 1.20
C ILE A 20 -6.55 -3.09 1.10
N LEU A 21 -5.25 -2.92 0.87
CA LEU A 21 -4.27 -3.99 0.81
C LEU A 21 -4.05 -4.53 2.23
N ARG A 22 -4.35 -5.82 2.42
CA ARG A 22 -4.18 -6.52 3.70
C ARG A 22 -3.15 -7.64 3.63
N ASP A 23 -2.46 -7.72 2.50
CA ASP A 23 -1.59 -8.84 2.16
C ASP A 23 -0.17 -8.54 2.63
N CYS A 24 0.25 -9.17 3.73
CA CYS A 24 1.56 -9.03 4.40
C CYS A 24 1.63 -9.83 5.73
N GLU A 25 0.84 -10.89 5.95
CA GLU A 25 0.83 -11.56 7.27
C GLU A 25 2.18 -12.27 7.55
N ASN A 26 2.97 -11.69 8.45
CA ASN A 26 4.12 -12.30 9.14
C ASN A 26 5.31 -12.78 8.30
N ASP A 27 5.54 -12.26 7.10
CA ASP A 27 6.78 -12.51 6.37
C ASP A 27 7.73 -11.30 6.42
N TYR A 28 8.41 -11.13 7.57
CA TYR A 28 9.44 -10.09 7.74
C TYR A 28 10.56 -10.18 6.70
N TYR A 29 10.83 -11.38 6.15
CA TYR A 29 11.88 -11.60 5.15
C TYR A 29 11.45 -11.21 3.73
N SER A 30 10.15 -11.01 3.49
CA SER A 30 9.61 -10.57 2.19
C SER A 30 9.54 -9.06 2.00
N LEU A 31 9.89 -8.27 3.02
CA LEU A 31 9.94 -6.81 2.94
C LEU A 31 11.03 -6.36 1.96
N SER A 32 10.63 -5.91 0.76
CA SER A 32 11.57 -5.63 -0.32
C SER A 32 11.22 -4.42 -1.17
N HIS A 33 10.14 -3.70 -0.85
CA HIS A 33 9.75 -2.50 -1.59
C HIS A 33 9.56 -1.28 -0.70
N GLU A 34 10.38 -0.26 -0.93
CA GLU A 34 10.29 1.02 -0.23
C GLU A 34 9.19 1.92 -0.83
N VAL A 35 8.32 2.41 0.04
CA VAL A 35 7.20 3.29 -0.29
C VAL A 35 7.07 4.39 0.76
N VAL A 36 6.18 5.34 0.49
CA VAL A 36 6.00 6.51 1.34
C VAL A 36 4.57 6.61 1.85
N VAL A 37 4.38 6.61 3.17
CA VAL A 37 3.10 6.93 3.78
C VAL A 37 2.88 8.44 3.71
N VAL A 38 1.76 8.84 3.10
CA VAL A 38 1.39 10.25 2.89
C VAL A 38 0.12 10.65 3.63
N GLY A 39 -0.62 9.69 4.20
CA GLY A 39 -1.83 9.97 4.97
C GLY A 39 -2.44 8.72 5.59
N TYR A 40 -3.56 8.91 6.27
CA TYR A 40 -4.39 7.85 6.83
C TYR A 40 -5.86 8.25 6.68
N GLY A 41 -6.76 7.28 6.75
CA GLY A 41 -8.19 7.53 6.71
C GLY A 41 -9.00 6.31 7.10
N THR A 42 -10.32 6.46 7.06
CA THR A 42 -11.27 5.38 7.32
C THR A 42 -12.17 5.24 6.11
N ASP A 43 -12.26 4.03 5.56
CA ASP A 43 -13.18 3.76 4.46
C ASP A 43 -14.62 3.78 4.97
N GLU A 44 -15.45 4.68 4.42
CA GLU A 44 -16.79 4.92 4.96
C GLU A 44 -17.73 3.73 4.84
N LYS A 45 -17.50 2.84 3.85
CA LYS A 45 -18.36 1.69 3.55
C LYS A 45 -18.04 0.52 4.47
N THR A 46 -16.76 0.25 4.66
CA THR A 46 -16.29 -0.91 5.43
C THR A 46 -15.94 -0.55 6.88
N LYS A 47 -15.84 0.74 7.21
CA LYS A 47 -15.37 1.27 8.50
C LYS A 47 -13.96 0.80 8.86
N GLN A 48 -13.16 0.41 7.87
CA GLN A 48 -11.79 -0.01 8.06
C GLN A 48 -10.83 1.17 7.91
N ASP A 49 -9.90 1.27 8.83
CA ASP A 49 -8.80 2.22 8.73
C ASP A 49 -7.77 1.76 7.71
N TYR A 50 -7.16 2.72 7.02
CA TYR A 50 -6.13 2.46 6.02
C TYR A 50 -5.04 3.55 6.05
N TRP A 51 -3.87 3.17 5.54
CA TRP A 51 -2.78 4.09 5.27
C TRP A 51 -2.78 4.45 3.80
N LEU A 52 -2.71 5.75 3.49
CA LEU A 52 -2.52 6.18 2.11
C LEU A 52 -1.02 6.17 1.81
N VAL A 53 -0.64 5.31 0.87
CA VAL A 53 0.74 5.05 0.49
C VAL A 53 0.97 5.49 -0.95
N LYS A 54 1.99 6.32 -1.17
CA LYS A 54 2.46 6.70 -2.50
C LYS A 54 3.54 5.72 -2.96
N ASN A 55 3.42 5.25 -4.21
CA ASN A 55 4.38 4.36 -4.83
C ASN A 55 5.13 5.02 -6.01
N SER A 56 6.18 4.36 -6.50
CA SER A 56 7.03 4.75 -7.63
C SER A 56 6.69 4.00 -8.93
N MET A 57 5.64 3.18 -8.96
CA MET A 57 5.26 2.33 -10.11
C MET A 57 4.40 3.04 -11.19
N GLY A 58 4.38 4.37 -11.19
CA GLY A 58 3.60 5.17 -12.12
C GLY A 58 2.10 5.23 -11.78
N THR A 59 1.37 6.07 -12.51
CA THR A 59 -0.05 6.35 -12.23
C THR A 59 -1.01 5.27 -12.71
N THR A 60 -0.57 4.37 -13.60
CA THR A 60 -1.38 3.25 -14.09
C THR A 60 -1.50 2.09 -13.08
N TYR A 61 -0.72 2.16 -12.01
CA TYR A 61 -0.69 1.16 -10.96
C TYR A 61 -1.62 1.52 -9.81
N GLY A 62 -2.33 0.53 -9.25
CA GLY A 62 -3.22 0.76 -8.11
C GLY A 62 -4.24 1.88 -8.35
N GLU A 63 -4.41 2.71 -7.33
CA GLU A 63 -5.36 3.83 -7.34
C GLU A 63 -4.64 5.13 -7.73
N ASN A 64 -4.34 5.30 -9.02
CA ASN A 64 -3.58 6.43 -9.56
C ASN A 64 -2.15 6.54 -9.01
N GLY A 65 -1.48 5.40 -8.81
CA GLY A 65 -0.13 5.32 -8.21
C GLY A 65 -0.12 5.25 -6.69
N TYR A 66 -1.31 5.18 -6.06
CA TYR A 66 -1.46 5.03 -4.61
C TYR A 66 -1.97 3.65 -4.23
N ILE A 67 -1.68 3.29 -2.99
CA ILE A 67 -2.16 2.10 -2.30
C ILE A 67 -2.88 2.57 -1.04
N ARG A 68 -3.98 1.91 -0.74
CA ARG A 68 -4.66 1.96 0.56
C ARG A 68 -4.54 0.61 1.24
#